data_AF-G0GE77-F1
#
_entry.id   AF-G0GE77-F1
#
_cell.length_a   1.000
_cell.length_b   1.000
_cell.length_c   1.000
_cell.angle_alpha   90.00
_cell.angle_beta   90.00
_cell.angle_gamma   90.00
#
_symmetry.space_group_name_H-M   'P 1'
#
loop_
_entity.id
_entity.type
_entity.pdbx_description
1 polymer ?
#
loop_
_entity_poly.entity_id
_entity_poly.type
_entity_poly.pdbx_seq_one_letter_code
_entity_poly.pdbx_strand_id
1 'polypeptide(L)'
;MKKRWHRTVVSLLLFLVSILPIHGYKVLYAEQWYRLFHLHFYQYPERCAENIYYLEQALRADFANPLNALARIGNPTEWEYYRYLFSMHVSLKLVEQYLLWGSKYDKQVAYFYNAPWKEQNLESLDKAEALYRYALVYWEEARRWAEKAEPLSYLFLPEIQYWADERVRIASGELDYQEIIGEHLTRLQSVREAFLAMDEHTY
;
A
#
# COMPACT_ATOMS: atom_id res chain seq x y z
N MET A 1 -26.54 3.44 -53.60
CA MET A 1 -26.41 2.04 -53.09
C MET A 1 -25.04 1.74 -52.48
N LYS A 2 -23.90 2.08 -53.12
CA LYS A 2 -22.53 1.79 -52.60
C LYS A 2 -22.24 2.24 -51.16
N LYS A 3 -22.69 3.44 -50.75
CA LYS A 3 -22.45 3.99 -49.40
C LYS A 3 -23.13 3.22 -48.24
N ARG A 4 -24.28 2.58 -48.51
CA ARG A 4 -24.95 1.69 -47.53
C ARG A 4 -24.20 0.37 -47.39
N TRP A 5 -23.70 -0.18 -48.49
CA TRP A 5 -22.94 -1.43 -48.47
C TRP A 5 -21.62 -1.29 -47.71
N HIS A 6 -20.87 -0.19 -47.89
CA HIS A 6 -19.68 0.09 -47.09
C HIS A 6 -19.98 0.22 -45.59
N ARG A 7 -21.11 0.84 -45.22
CA ARG A 7 -21.54 0.90 -43.82
C ARG A 7 -21.87 -0.47 -43.25
N THR A 8 -22.59 -1.30 -44.00
CA THR A 8 -22.91 -2.68 -43.57
C THR A 8 -21.65 -3.52 -43.41
N VAL A 9 -20.69 -3.42 -44.34
CA VAL A 9 -19.41 -4.14 -44.26
C VAL A 9 -18.57 -3.68 -43.06
N VAL A 10 -18.48 -2.38 -42.80
CA VAL A 10 -17.77 -1.84 -41.62
C VAL A 10 -18.45 -2.27 -40.32
N SER A 11 -19.78 -2.25 -40.24
CA SER A 11 -20.52 -2.75 -39.07
C SER A 11 -20.31 -4.25 -38.86
N LEU A 12 -20.23 -5.04 -39.93
CA LEU A 12 -19.97 -6.48 -39.85
C LEU A 12 -18.54 -6.77 -39.37
N LEU A 13 -17.56 -5.98 -39.83
CA LEU A 13 -16.17 -6.07 -39.38
C LEU A 13 -16.01 -5.70 -37.91
N LEU A 14 -16.66 -4.63 -37.44
CA LEU A 14 -16.66 -4.26 -36.02
C LEU A 14 -17.33 -5.34 -35.15
N PHE A 15 -18.40 -5.96 -35.65
CA PHE A 15 -19.03 -7.09 -34.97
C PHE A 15 -18.11 -8.32 -34.91
N LEU A 16 -17.38 -8.64 -35.98
CA LEU A 16 -16.40 -9.73 -35.99
C LEU A 16 -15.23 -9.49 -35.03
N VAL A 17 -14.76 -8.25 -34.88
CA VAL A 17 -13.71 -7.89 -33.91
C VAL A 17 -14.18 -8.07 -32.47
N SER A 18 -15.47 -7.85 -32.19
CA SER A 18 -16.03 -8.03 -30.84
C SER A 18 -16.13 -9.49 -30.37
N ILE A 19 -15.96 -10.46 -31.28
CA ILE A 19 -16.03 -11.91 -30.97
C ILE A 19 -14.63 -12.47 -30.67
N LEU A 20 -13.56 -11.68 -30.82
CA LEU A 20 -12.21 -12.14 -30.50
C LEU A 20 -12.08 -12.44 -29.00
N PRO A 21 -11.56 -13.62 -28.61
CA PRO A 21 -11.39 -13.97 -27.21
C PRO A 21 -10.34 -13.06 -26.56
N ILE A 22 -10.80 -12.23 -25.62
CA ILE A 22 -9.91 -11.44 -24.77
C ILE A 22 -9.34 -12.41 -23.72
N HIS A 23 -8.03 -12.62 -23.77
CA HIS A 23 -7.35 -13.48 -22.82
C HIS A 23 -7.07 -12.67 -21.54
N GLY A 24 -7.86 -12.94 -20.49
CA GLY A 24 -7.56 -12.48 -19.14
C GLY A 24 -6.54 -13.41 -18.50
N TYR A 25 -5.40 -12.87 -18.07
CA TYR A 25 -4.45 -13.64 -17.25
C TYR A 25 -4.95 -13.68 -15.81
N LYS A 26 -4.95 -14.87 -15.19
CA LYS A 26 -5.24 -15.01 -13.77
C LYS A 26 -4.05 -14.48 -12.96
N VAL A 27 -4.33 -13.68 -11.95
CA VAL A 27 -3.35 -13.22 -10.97
C VAL A 27 -3.37 -14.23 -9.82
N LEU A 28 -2.30 -15.01 -9.71
CA LEU A 28 -2.23 -16.13 -8.77
C LEU A 28 -1.13 -15.94 -7.73
N TYR A 29 -0.06 -15.24 -8.08
CA TYR A 29 1.15 -15.21 -7.28
C TYR A 29 1.39 -13.87 -6.61
N ALA A 30 2.05 -13.91 -5.45
CA ALA A 30 2.44 -12.74 -4.67
C ALA A 30 3.17 -11.68 -5.53
N GLU A 31 4.13 -12.11 -6.34
CA GLU A 31 4.91 -11.22 -7.21
C GLU A 31 4.05 -10.54 -8.29
N GLN A 32 3.00 -11.21 -8.77
CA GLN A 32 2.09 -10.64 -9.76
C GLN A 32 1.23 -9.54 -9.14
N TRP A 33 0.68 -9.79 -7.95
CA TRP A 33 -0.06 -8.79 -7.19
C TRP A 33 0.79 -7.57 -6.84
N TYR A 34 2.04 -7.79 -6.41
CA TYR A 34 2.97 -6.71 -6.12
C TYR A 34 3.34 -5.88 -7.36
N ARG A 35 3.48 -6.52 -8.54
CA ARG A 35 3.67 -5.80 -9.81
C ARG A 35 2.45 -4.97 -10.20
N LEU A 36 1.23 -5.46 -9.94
CA LEU A 36 0.01 -4.70 -10.16
C LEU A 36 -0.08 -3.49 -9.24
N PHE A 37 0.28 -3.66 -7.96
CA PHE A 37 0.45 -2.53 -7.04
C PHE A 37 1.43 -1.51 -7.62
N HIS A 38 2.63 -1.92 -8.05
CA HIS A 38 3.62 -0.99 -8.62
C HIS A 38 3.09 -0.22 -9.83
N LEU A 39 2.47 -0.92 -10.77
CA LEU A 39 1.90 -0.30 -11.97
C LEU A 39 0.80 0.70 -11.61
N HIS A 40 -0.11 0.29 -10.71
CA HIS A 40 -1.23 1.13 -10.30
C HIS A 40 -0.76 2.33 -9.47
N PHE A 41 0.16 2.13 -8.53
CA PHE A 41 0.72 3.20 -7.70
C PHE A 41 1.45 4.25 -8.52
N TYR A 42 2.19 3.85 -9.56
CA TYR A 42 2.83 4.80 -10.47
C TYR A 42 1.81 5.68 -11.21
N GLN A 43 0.64 5.14 -11.53
CA GLN A 43 -0.40 5.87 -12.27
C GLN A 43 -1.34 6.68 -11.35
N TYR A 44 -1.68 6.13 -10.19
CA TYR A 44 -2.69 6.63 -9.26
C TYR A 44 -2.22 6.48 -7.81
N PRO A 45 -1.17 7.20 -7.41
CA PRO A 45 -0.59 7.09 -6.07
C PRO A 45 -1.60 7.43 -4.96
N GLU A 46 -2.59 8.25 -5.25
CA GLU A 46 -3.65 8.66 -4.31
C GLU A 46 -4.72 7.59 -4.08
N ARG A 47 -4.81 6.54 -4.90
CA ARG A 47 -5.81 5.48 -4.76
C ARG A 47 -5.39 4.43 -3.72
N CYS A 48 -5.29 4.89 -2.47
CA CYS A 48 -4.80 4.09 -1.35
C CYS A 48 -5.58 2.79 -1.14
N ALA A 49 -6.90 2.81 -1.29
CA ALA A 49 -7.75 1.63 -1.05
C ALA A 49 -7.42 0.49 -2.03
N GLU A 50 -7.29 0.80 -3.32
CA GLU A 50 -6.91 -0.17 -4.34
C GLU A 50 -5.45 -0.61 -4.20
N ASN A 51 -4.54 0.30 -3.83
CA ASN A 51 -3.15 -0.04 -3.54
C ASN A 51 -3.04 -1.03 -2.38
N ILE A 52 -3.75 -0.75 -1.28
CA ILE A 52 -3.85 -1.63 -0.11
C ILE A 52 -4.41 -2.99 -0.52
N TYR A 53 -5.49 -3.00 -1.32
CA TYR A 53 -6.06 -4.25 -1.82
C TYR A 53 -5.01 -5.11 -2.54
N TYR A 54 -4.26 -4.55 -3.48
CA TYR A 54 -3.23 -5.31 -4.20
C TYR A 54 -2.12 -5.82 -3.28
N LEU A 55 -1.66 -5.02 -2.33
CA LEU A 55 -0.64 -5.41 -1.37
C LEU A 55 -1.14 -6.51 -0.43
N GLU A 56 -2.37 -6.42 0.06
CA GLU A 56 -2.98 -7.49 0.87
C GLU A 56 -3.14 -8.79 0.09
N GLN A 57 -3.52 -8.71 -1.20
CA GLN A 57 -3.54 -9.91 -2.04
C GLN A 57 -2.14 -10.48 -2.23
N ALA A 58 -1.10 -9.64 -2.34
CA ALA A 58 0.28 -10.09 -2.42
C ALA A 58 0.74 -10.87 -1.17
N LEU A 59 0.35 -10.44 0.04
CA LEU A 59 0.65 -11.18 1.27
C LEU A 59 -0.13 -12.49 1.42
N ARG A 60 -1.34 -12.57 0.86
CA ARG A 60 -2.21 -13.77 0.94
C ARG A 60 -1.90 -14.82 -0.12
N ALA A 61 -1.34 -14.41 -1.26
CA ALA A 61 -1.09 -15.28 -2.39
C ALA A 61 0.14 -16.17 -2.18
N ASP A 62 0.15 -17.32 -2.85
CA ASP A 62 1.33 -18.16 -2.93
C ASP A 62 2.43 -17.46 -3.73
N PHE A 63 3.69 -17.76 -3.43
CA PHE A 63 4.80 -17.30 -4.26
C PHE A 63 4.87 -18.08 -5.56
N ALA A 64 5.29 -17.42 -6.64
CA ALA A 64 5.57 -18.08 -7.90
C ALA A 64 6.74 -19.07 -7.75
N ASN A 65 6.94 -19.91 -8.78
CA ASN A 65 8.18 -20.67 -8.88
C ASN A 65 9.39 -19.70 -8.84
N PRO A 66 10.50 -20.01 -8.13
CA PRO A 66 11.65 -19.12 -7.99
C PRO A 66 12.21 -18.55 -9.30
N LEU A 67 12.01 -19.23 -10.44
CA LEU A 67 12.34 -18.72 -11.77
C LEU A 67 11.61 -17.42 -12.14
N ASN A 68 10.51 -17.10 -11.48
CA ASN A 68 9.69 -15.90 -11.69
C ASN A 68 9.80 -14.90 -10.52
N ALA A 69 10.72 -15.13 -9.59
CA ALA A 69 10.99 -14.21 -8.49
C ALA A 69 11.48 -12.84 -9.01
N LEU A 70 11.40 -11.83 -8.15
CA LEU A 70 11.88 -10.48 -8.46
C LEU A 70 13.42 -10.34 -8.31
N ALA A 71 14.08 -11.41 -7.89
CA ALA A 71 15.54 -11.53 -7.83
C ALA A 71 15.97 -12.89 -8.36
N ARG A 72 17.25 -13.04 -8.70
CA ARG A 72 17.79 -14.34 -9.10
C ARG A 72 17.95 -15.23 -7.88
N ILE A 73 17.38 -16.44 -7.96
CA ILE A 73 17.38 -17.42 -6.87
C ILE A 73 18.11 -18.67 -7.32
N GLY A 74 19.25 -18.97 -6.72
CA GLY A 74 20.11 -20.10 -7.05
C GLY A 74 19.93 -21.29 -6.12
N ASN A 75 19.44 -21.10 -4.89
CA ASN A 75 19.30 -22.17 -3.92
C ASN A 75 18.10 -21.97 -2.96
N PRO A 76 17.70 -23.02 -2.19
CA PRO A 76 16.55 -22.93 -1.28
C PRO A 76 16.70 -21.89 -0.17
N THR A 77 17.91 -21.60 0.31
CA THR A 77 18.16 -20.62 1.37
C THR A 77 17.96 -19.19 0.86
N GLU A 78 18.43 -18.89 -0.35
CA GLU A 78 18.12 -17.63 -1.04
C GLU A 78 16.61 -17.48 -1.28
N TRP A 79 15.92 -18.58 -1.60
CA TRP A 79 14.46 -18.56 -1.77
C TRP A 79 13.73 -18.24 -0.46
N GLU A 80 14.18 -18.78 0.65
CA GLU A 80 13.65 -18.47 1.97
C GLU A 80 13.88 -16.99 2.32
N TYR A 81 15.11 -16.51 2.16
CA TYR A 81 15.48 -15.12 2.43
C TYR A 81 14.66 -14.13 1.58
N TYR A 82 14.52 -14.41 0.29
CA TYR A 82 13.70 -13.63 -0.63
C TYR A 82 12.26 -13.49 -0.13
N ARG A 83 11.63 -14.58 0.31
CA ARG A 83 10.24 -14.55 0.79
C ARG A 83 10.09 -13.73 2.08
N TYR A 84 11.08 -13.79 2.98
CA TYR A 84 11.07 -12.95 4.19
C TYR A 84 11.22 -11.47 3.84
N LEU A 85 12.17 -11.12 2.98
CA LEU A 85 12.36 -9.73 2.53
C LEU A 85 11.13 -9.21 1.77
N PHE A 86 10.54 -10.03 0.90
CA PHE A 86 9.33 -9.67 0.16
C PHE A 86 8.17 -9.36 1.11
N SER A 87 7.87 -10.26 2.05
CA SER A 87 6.77 -10.06 3.00
C SER A 87 7.01 -8.83 3.88
N MET A 88 8.24 -8.66 4.38
CA MET A 88 8.62 -7.46 5.12
C MET A 88 8.37 -6.19 4.31
N HIS A 89 8.87 -6.14 3.08
CA HIS A 89 8.75 -4.98 2.21
C HIS A 89 7.28 -4.66 1.87
N VAL A 90 6.48 -5.66 1.54
CA VAL A 90 5.05 -5.47 1.26
C VAL A 90 4.32 -4.95 2.49
N SER A 91 4.63 -5.45 3.68
CA SER A 91 4.10 -4.91 4.94
C SER A 91 4.50 -3.44 5.15
N LEU A 92 5.74 -3.04 4.86
CA LEU A 92 6.13 -1.61 4.89
C LEU A 92 5.32 -0.78 3.89
N LYS A 93 5.08 -1.28 2.68
CA LYS A 93 4.23 -0.59 1.70
C LYS A 93 2.79 -0.44 2.18
N LEU A 94 2.26 -1.41 2.92
CA LEU A 94 0.95 -1.25 3.56
C LEU A 94 0.99 -0.14 4.60
N VAL A 95 2.00 -0.07 5.48
CA VAL A 95 2.18 1.04 6.42
C VAL A 95 2.14 2.38 5.71
N GLU A 96 2.94 2.54 4.64
CA GLU A 96 2.98 3.76 3.83
C GLU A 96 1.61 4.13 3.24
N GLN A 97 0.87 3.16 2.68
CA GLN A 97 -0.45 3.42 2.09
C GLN A 97 -1.50 3.82 3.15
N TYR A 98 -1.49 3.19 4.32
CA TYR A 98 -2.40 3.55 5.42
C TYR A 98 -2.07 4.94 6.00
N LEU A 99 -0.78 5.27 6.13
CA LEU A 99 -0.35 6.62 6.51
C LEU A 99 -0.80 7.67 5.49
N LEU A 100 -0.58 7.40 4.19
CA LEU A 100 -1.02 8.27 3.11
C LEU A 100 -2.55 8.45 3.09
N TRP A 101 -3.30 7.40 3.43
CA TRP A 101 -4.75 7.51 3.52
C TRP A 101 -5.19 8.31 4.76
N GLY A 102 -4.57 8.03 5.91
CA GLY A 102 -4.87 8.71 7.17
C GLY A 102 -4.64 10.22 7.08
N SER A 103 -3.56 10.63 6.41
CA SER A 103 -3.22 12.05 6.24
C SER A 103 -4.28 12.86 5.50
N LYS A 104 -5.12 12.22 4.66
CA LYS A 104 -6.23 12.90 3.97
C LYS A 104 -7.34 13.36 4.93
N TYR A 105 -7.46 12.71 6.08
CA TYR A 105 -8.47 13.03 7.08
C TYR A 105 -7.87 13.77 8.29
N ASP A 106 -6.55 13.79 8.40
CA ASP A 106 -5.85 14.43 9.48
C ASP A 106 -5.81 15.95 9.30
N LYS A 107 -6.47 16.68 10.20
CA LYS A 107 -6.60 18.14 10.11
C LYS A 107 -5.31 18.89 10.44
N GLN A 108 -4.33 18.24 11.07
CA GLN A 108 -3.05 18.81 11.53
C GLN A 108 -3.17 19.91 12.60
N VAL A 109 -4.11 20.85 12.44
CA VAL A 109 -4.34 22.02 13.28
C VAL A 109 -5.86 22.26 13.41
N ALA A 110 -6.32 22.60 14.62
CA ALA A 110 -7.70 23.01 14.86
C ALA A 110 -7.81 24.55 14.76
N TYR A 111 -8.23 25.04 13.60
CA TYR A 111 -8.45 26.48 13.41
C TYR A 111 -9.80 26.94 13.97
N PHE A 112 -9.87 28.12 14.58
CA PHE A 112 -11.09 28.68 15.17
C PHE A 112 -12.26 28.79 14.18
N TYR A 113 -11.97 29.17 12.93
CA TYR A 113 -12.98 29.29 11.87
C TYR A 113 -13.59 27.95 11.44
N ASN A 114 -13.02 26.81 11.89
CA ASN A 114 -13.60 25.49 11.68
C ASN A 114 -14.63 25.10 12.74
N ALA A 115 -14.90 25.95 13.74
CA ALA A 115 -15.88 25.69 14.80
C ALA A 115 -17.29 25.32 14.29
N PRO A 116 -17.84 25.96 13.23
CA PRO A 116 -19.13 25.54 12.67
C PRO A 116 -19.15 24.11 12.11
N TRP A 117 -17.98 23.54 11.80
CA TRP A 117 -17.81 22.18 11.28
C TRP A 117 -17.12 21.25 12.29
N LYS A 118 -17.23 21.55 13.58
CA LYS A 118 -16.58 20.79 14.67
C LYS A 118 -16.85 19.29 14.55
N GLU A 119 -18.10 18.89 14.38
CA GLU A 119 -18.49 17.47 14.28
C GLU A 119 -17.80 16.78 13.08
N GLN A 120 -17.82 17.39 11.90
CA GLN A 120 -17.20 16.82 10.70
C GLN A 120 -15.67 16.77 10.83
N ASN A 121 -15.06 17.72 11.54
CA ASN A 121 -13.64 17.66 11.85
C ASN A 121 -13.32 16.50 12.79
N LEU A 122 -14.11 16.30 13.85
CA LEU A 122 -13.94 15.16 14.77
C LEU A 122 -14.12 13.82 14.05
N GLU A 123 -15.13 13.67 13.20
CA GLU A 123 -15.31 12.46 12.37
C GLU A 123 -14.13 12.20 11.43
N SER A 124 -13.52 13.27 10.91
CA SER A 124 -12.32 13.17 10.08
C SER A 124 -11.14 12.66 10.91
N LEU A 125 -10.95 13.16 12.14
CA LEU A 125 -9.90 12.69 13.03
C LEU A 125 -10.11 11.22 13.43
N ASP A 126 -11.34 10.77 13.62
CA ASP A 126 -11.65 9.34 13.88
C ASP A 126 -11.19 8.43 12.73
N LYS A 127 -11.42 8.86 11.48
CA LYS A 127 -10.96 8.13 10.29
C LYS A 127 -9.44 8.09 10.20
N ALA A 128 -8.77 9.22 10.45
CA ALA A 128 -7.31 9.28 10.47
C ALA A 128 -6.72 8.35 11.54
N GLU A 129 -7.26 8.40 12.76
CA GLU A 129 -6.84 7.56 13.88
C GLU A 129 -6.99 6.07 13.54
N ALA A 130 -8.14 5.66 13.00
CA ALA A 130 -8.36 4.28 12.60
C ALA A 130 -7.31 3.80 11.59
N LEU A 131 -7.03 4.61 10.55
CA LEU A 131 -6.04 4.28 9.52
C LEU A 131 -4.61 4.19 10.08
N TYR A 132 -4.20 5.11 10.94
CA TYR A 132 -2.91 5.06 11.62
C TYR A 132 -2.77 3.83 12.52
N ARG A 133 -3.83 3.47 13.26
CA ARG A 133 -3.84 2.24 14.08
C ARG A 133 -3.74 0.98 13.23
N TYR A 134 -4.38 0.95 12.06
CA TYR A 134 -4.21 -0.16 11.11
C TYR A 134 -2.78 -0.22 10.55
N ALA A 135 -2.13 0.91 10.30
CA ALA A 135 -0.73 0.96 9.89
C ALA A 135 0.19 0.26 10.92
N LEU A 136 -0.06 0.43 12.23
CA LEU A 136 0.72 -0.25 13.27
C LEU A 136 0.64 -1.79 13.19
N VAL A 137 -0.48 -2.35 12.73
CA VAL A 137 -0.61 -3.80 12.55
C VAL A 137 0.40 -4.31 11.52
N TYR A 138 0.52 -3.59 10.39
CA TYR A 138 1.45 -3.95 9.32
C TYR A 138 2.90 -3.60 9.67
N TRP A 139 3.14 -2.59 10.52
CA TRP A 139 4.47 -2.34 11.07
C TRP A 139 4.98 -3.53 11.89
N GLU A 140 4.14 -4.05 12.80
CA GLU A 140 4.48 -5.23 13.59
C GLU A 140 4.68 -6.48 12.73
N GLU A 141 3.97 -6.60 11.60
CA GLU A 141 4.21 -7.65 10.63
C GLU A 141 5.57 -7.47 9.91
N ALA A 142 5.89 -6.26 9.46
CA ALA A 142 7.17 -5.96 8.84
C ALA A 142 8.34 -6.31 9.79
N ARG A 143 8.25 -5.90 11.06
CA ARG A 143 9.25 -6.25 12.08
C ARG A 143 9.44 -7.76 12.23
N ARG A 144 8.35 -8.52 12.34
CA ARG A 144 8.40 -9.99 12.44
C ARG A 144 9.09 -10.64 11.23
N TRP A 145 8.85 -10.14 10.02
CA TRP A 145 9.52 -10.65 8.83
C TRP A 145 10.99 -10.21 8.75
N ALA A 146 11.31 -9.00 9.19
CA ALA A 146 12.69 -8.52 9.30
C ALA A 146 13.52 -9.37 10.27
N GLU A 147 12.94 -9.73 11.43
CA GLU A 147 13.55 -10.63 12.43
C GLU A 147 13.80 -12.03 11.85
N LYS A 148 12.85 -12.59 11.10
CA LYS A 148 13.04 -13.88 10.40
C LYS A 148 14.12 -13.83 9.33
N ALA A 149 14.31 -12.67 8.69
CA ALA A 149 15.34 -12.46 7.68
C ALA A 149 16.75 -12.28 8.28
N GLU A 150 16.87 -11.88 9.55
CA GLU A 150 18.16 -11.58 10.19
C GLU A 150 19.17 -12.73 10.14
N PRO A 151 18.84 -13.99 10.47
CA PRO A 151 19.82 -15.09 10.41
C PRO A 151 20.37 -15.36 9.01
N LEU A 152 19.69 -14.85 7.97
CA LEU A 152 20.03 -15.02 6.57
C LEU A 152 20.65 -13.75 5.95
N SER A 153 20.93 -12.72 6.76
CA SER A 153 21.39 -11.39 6.30
C SER A 153 22.78 -11.39 5.65
N TYR A 154 23.52 -12.51 5.71
CA TYR A 154 24.76 -12.72 4.98
C TYR A 154 24.54 -12.98 3.48
N LEU A 155 23.31 -13.29 3.06
CA LEU A 155 22.96 -13.47 1.66
C LEU A 155 22.79 -12.13 0.95
N PHE A 156 23.13 -12.09 -0.34
CA PHE A 156 23.04 -10.91 -1.16
C PHE A 156 22.17 -11.18 -2.39
N LEU A 157 21.07 -10.44 -2.52
CA LEU A 157 20.14 -10.50 -3.65
C LEU A 157 20.12 -9.12 -4.35
N PRO A 158 21.01 -8.89 -5.35
CA PRO A 158 21.28 -7.56 -5.89
C PRO A 158 20.04 -6.83 -6.41
N GLU A 159 19.11 -7.55 -7.04
CA GLU A 159 17.90 -6.97 -7.65
C GLU A 159 16.91 -6.40 -6.62
N ILE A 160 17.02 -6.83 -5.36
CA ILE A 160 16.16 -6.40 -4.25
C ILE A 160 16.99 -5.92 -3.05
N GLN A 161 18.23 -5.47 -3.29
CA GLN A 161 19.12 -5.03 -2.22
C GLN A 161 18.47 -3.96 -1.32
N TYR A 162 17.65 -3.08 -1.89
CA TYR A 162 16.93 -2.07 -1.14
C TYR A 162 15.99 -2.65 -0.07
N TRP A 163 15.45 -3.87 -0.23
CA TRP A 163 14.69 -4.56 0.82
C TRP A 163 15.59 -4.99 1.98
N ALA A 164 16.81 -5.45 1.67
CA ALA A 164 17.80 -5.76 2.70
C ALA A 164 18.23 -4.48 3.45
N ASP A 165 18.34 -3.35 2.76
CA ASP A 165 18.64 -2.06 3.38
C ASP A 165 17.49 -1.58 4.29
N GLU A 166 16.23 -1.71 3.86
CA GLU A 166 15.06 -1.45 4.72
C GLU A 166 15.08 -2.28 5.99
N ARG A 167 15.43 -3.57 5.89
CA ARG A 167 15.59 -4.45 7.05
C ARG A 167 16.65 -3.95 8.02
N VAL A 168 17.80 -3.50 7.50
CA VAL A 168 18.87 -2.91 8.31
C VAL A 168 18.38 -1.64 9.02
N ARG A 169 17.60 -0.79 8.34
CA ARG A 169 17.02 0.43 8.93
C ARG A 169 16.02 0.12 10.03
N ILE A 170 15.22 -0.94 9.89
CA ILE A 170 14.36 -1.44 10.97
C ILE A 170 15.21 -1.90 12.16
N ALA A 171 16.24 -2.72 11.91
CA ALA A 171 17.07 -3.28 12.97
C ALA A 171 17.90 -2.21 13.72
N SER A 172 18.35 -1.17 13.02
CA SER A 172 19.11 -0.06 13.62
C SER A 172 18.23 0.98 14.33
N GLY A 173 16.92 0.95 14.10
CA GLY A 173 15.99 1.98 14.56
C GLY A 173 15.98 3.25 13.70
N GLU A 174 16.72 3.29 12.58
CA GLU A 174 16.64 4.40 11.62
C GLU A 174 15.25 4.49 10.96
N LEU A 175 14.56 3.36 10.85
CA LEU A 175 13.17 3.27 10.48
C LEU A 175 12.37 2.71 11.65
N ASP A 176 11.62 3.57 12.34
CA ASP A 176 10.68 3.17 13.39
C ASP A 176 9.28 3.76 13.13
N TYR A 177 8.42 2.98 12.49
CA TYR A 177 7.03 3.40 12.28
C TYR A 177 6.19 3.38 13.57
N GLN A 178 6.61 2.66 14.62
CA GLN A 178 5.93 2.75 15.92
C GLN A 178 6.04 4.17 16.47
N GLU A 179 7.26 4.73 16.43
CA GLU A 179 7.54 6.11 16.86
C GLU A 179 6.81 7.12 15.96
N ILE A 180 7.01 7.05 14.65
CA ILE A 180 6.42 7.99 13.67
C ILE A 180 4.88 8.01 13.77
N ILE A 181 4.25 6.82 13.81
CA ILE A 181 2.79 6.74 13.94
C ILE A 181 2.34 7.21 15.33
N GLY A 182 3.12 6.93 16.37
CA GLY A 182 2.90 7.43 17.72
C GLY A 182 2.80 8.96 17.75
N GLU A 183 3.75 9.66 17.14
CA GLU A 183 3.73 11.12 17.03
C GLU A 183 2.49 11.64 16.30
N HIS A 184 2.09 10.98 15.20
CA HIS A 184 0.86 11.33 14.48
C HIS A 184 -0.38 11.19 15.35
N LEU A 185 -0.49 10.10 16.11
CA LEU A 185 -1.60 9.85 17.03
C LEU A 185 -1.63 10.86 18.19
N THR A 186 -0.46 11.19 18.76
CA THR A 186 -0.35 12.21 19.82
C THR A 186 -0.82 13.57 19.32
N ARG A 187 -0.32 14.03 18.16
CA ARG A 187 -0.75 15.30 17.57
C ARG A 187 -2.24 15.29 17.23
N LEU A 188 -2.74 14.21 16.64
CA LEU A 188 -4.16 14.05 16.31
C LEU A 188 -5.04 14.21 17.55
N GLN A 189 -4.63 13.62 18.67
CA GLN A 189 -5.34 13.76 19.94
C GLN A 189 -5.35 15.20 20.46
N SER A 190 -4.23 15.93 20.37
CA SER A 190 -4.19 17.35 20.75
C SER A 190 -5.12 18.21 19.87
N VAL A 191 -5.18 17.92 18.56
CA VAL A 191 -6.09 18.62 17.63
C VAL A 191 -7.56 18.30 17.96
N ARG A 192 -7.87 17.04 18.31
CA ARG A 192 -9.19 16.61 18.76
C ARG A 192 -9.64 17.39 20.00
N GLU A 193 -8.76 17.49 21.00
CA GLU A 193 -9.01 18.23 22.23
C GLU A 193 -9.27 19.72 21.94
N ALA A 194 -8.49 20.32 21.04
CA ALA A 194 -8.71 21.71 20.63
C ALA A 194 -10.07 21.92 19.97
N PHE A 195 -10.52 21.01 19.09
CA PHE A 195 -11.87 21.07 18.54
C PHE A 195 -12.95 20.87 19.59
N LEU A 196 -12.76 19.92 20.52
CA LEU A 196 -13.71 19.68 21.61
C LEU A 196 -13.88 20.89 22.54
N ALA A 197 -12.82 21.66 22.75
CA ALA A 197 -12.82 22.88 23.53
C ALA A 197 -13.47 24.09 22.83
N MET A 198 -13.72 24.03 21.51
CA MET A 198 -14.40 25.11 20.79
C MET A 198 -15.90 25.15 21.14
N ASP A 199 -16.38 26.36 21.42
CA ASP A 199 -17.76 26.73 21.76
C ASP A 199 -18.16 28.06 21.09
N GLU A 200 -19.40 28.52 21.31
CA GLU A 200 -19.95 29.76 20.75
C GLU A 200 -19.24 31.05 21.18
N HIS A 201 -18.30 30.97 22.12
CA HIS A 201 -17.59 32.10 22.70
C HIS A 201 -16.09 32.11 22.36
N THR A 202 -15.59 31.05 21.72
CA THR A 202 -14.17 30.86 21.37
C THR A 202 -13.90 30.95 19.86
N TYR A 203 -14.90 31.32 19.05
CA TYR A 203 -14.77 31.68 17.63
C TYR A 203 -15.18 33.13 17.34
#